data_AF-A0A1E1X0P7-F1
#
_entry.id   AF-A0A1E1X0P7-F1
#
_cell.length_a   1.000
_cell.length_b   1.000
_cell.length_c   1.000
_cell.angle_alpha   90.00
_cell.angle_beta   90.00
_cell.angle_gamma   90.00
#
_symmetry.space_group_name_H-M   'P 1'
#
loop_
_entity.id
_entity.type
_entity.pdbx_description
1 polymer ?
#
loop_
_entity_poly.entity_id
_entity_poly.type
_entity_poly.pdbx_seq_one_letter_code
_entity_poly.pdbx_strand_id
1 'polypeptide(L)'
;ASQGPEKEAVPGCGSSSETTPAGKTKDGRKYGTVTDVNQCQRKVLMSYGTLRLASCVILCPKYNKTAPFRTQCLKVLENSLQERKDTPPTRCRVGHCVGRRCVTGYATQRCSVPQDFNDFRE
;
A
#
# COMPACT_ATOMS: atom_id res chain seq x y z
N ALA A 1 -18.90 -7.89 67.77
CA ALA A 1 -19.33 -6.78 66.91
C ALA A 1 -18.42 -6.79 65.68
N SER A 2 -18.85 -7.30 64.51
CA SER A 2 -19.66 -6.58 63.50
C SER A 2 -18.82 -5.42 62.93
N GLN A 3 -18.46 -5.29 61.65
CA GLN A 3 -19.11 -5.60 60.36
C GLN A 3 -18.04 -5.78 59.24
N GLY A 4 -18.32 -6.56 58.19
CA GLY A 4 -17.56 -6.57 56.92
C GLY A 4 -18.11 -5.52 55.93
N PRO A 5 -18.09 -5.79 54.61
CA PRO A 5 -16.95 -5.92 53.69
C PRO A 5 -17.03 -4.87 52.56
N GLU A 6 -15.93 -4.55 51.84
CA GLU A 6 -16.07 -3.95 50.51
C GLU A 6 -15.12 -4.60 49.50
N LYS A 7 -15.77 -5.21 48.51
CA LYS A 7 -15.19 -5.81 47.32
C LYS A 7 -15.05 -4.69 46.31
N GLU A 8 -13.86 -4.48 45.76
CA GLU A 8 -13.76 -3.78 44.48
C GLU A 8 -12.98 -4.62 43.48
N ALA A 9 -13.73 -5.53 42.86
CA ALA A 9 -13.38 -6.09 41.57
C ALA A 9 -13.67 -5.03 40.51
N VAL A 10 -12.64 -4.38 39.99
CA VAL A 10 -12.81 -3.53 38.81
C VAL A 10 -12.85 -4.38 37.54
N PRO A 11 -13.82 -4.14 36.65
CA PRO A 11 -14.16 -5.01 35.53
C PRO A 11 -13.13 -4.93 34.40
N GLY A 12 -12.92 -6.07 33.74
CA GLY A 12 -12.17 -6.16 32.50
C GLY A 12 -12.72 -5.18 31.46
N CYS A 13 -11.87 -4.25 31.02
CA CYS A 13 -12.12 -3.42 29.87
C CYS A 13 -11.92 -4.27 28.60
N GLY A 14 -12.90 -5.12 28.33
CA GLY A 14 -13.19 -5.56 26.97
C GLY A 14 -13.79 -4.39 26.20
N SER A 15 -12.95 -3.44 25.78
CA SER A 15 -13.31 -2.56 24.69
C SER A 15 -12.73 -3.18 23.42
N SER A 16 -13.59 -3.90 22.71
CA SER A 16 -13.48 -4.09 21.27
C SER A 16 -13.57 -2.72 20.62
N SER A 17 -12.50 -1.94 20.74
CA SER A 17 -12.31 -0.82 19.85
C SER A 17 -11.96 -1.45 18.51
N GLU A 18 -12.91 -1.43 17.58
CA GLU A 18 -12.67 -1.43 16.13
C GLU A 18 -11.76 -0.22 15.80
N THR A 19 -10.53 -0.25 16.30
CA THR A 19 -9.46 0.49 15.69
C THR A 19 -9.08 -0.36 14.50
N THR A 20 -9.70 0.00 13.36
CA THR A 20 -9.15 -0.08 12.01
C THR A 20 -7.78 -0.72 12.02
N PRO A 21 -7.51 -1.84 11.30
CA PRO A 21 -6.16 -2.38 11.29
C PRO A 21 -5.25 -1.26 10.79
N ALA A 22 -4.55 -0.61 11.73
CA ALA A 22 -3.38 0.20 11.50
C ALA A 22 -2.47 -0.79 10.81
N GLY A 23 -2.51 -0.71 9.48
CA GLY A 23 -2.05 -1.76 8.59
C GLY A 23 -0.59 -1.94 8.90
N LYS A 24 -0.30 -2.97 9.70
CA LYS A 24 1.05 -3.40 10.02
C LYS A 24 1.77 -3.43 8.68
N THR A 25 2.70 -2.49 8.50
CA THR A 25 3.57 -2.41 7.33
C THR A 25 4.45 -3.64 7.37
N LYS A 26 3.86 -4.79 7.00
CA LYS A 26 4.51 -6.08 6.91
C LYS A 26 5.47 -5.98 5.74
N ASP A 27 6.75 -6.07 6.09
CA ASP A 27 7.77 -6.83 5.39
C ASP A 27 7.94 -6.54 3.89
N GLY A 28 9.02 -5.82 3.54
CA GLY A 28 9.66 -5.94 2.21
C GLY A 28 8.79 -5.65 0.98
N ARG A 29 7.66 -4.96 1.11
CA ARG A 29 6.75 -4.71 0.00
C ARG A 29 7.35 -3.69 -0.98
N LYS A 30 7.34 -4.05 -2.26
CA LYS A 30 7.86 -3.22 -3.37
C LYS A 30 6.84 -2.22 -3.91
N TYR A 31 5.58 -2.30 -3.49
CA TYR A 31 4.46 -1.47 -3.96
C TYR A 31 3.31 -1.51 -2.96
N GLY A 32 2.47 -0.49 -2.98
CA GLY A 32 1.17 -0.50 -2.31
C GLY A 32 0.09 -1.04 -3.24
N THR A 33 -1.06 -1.38 -2.67
CA THR A 33 -2.23 -1.86 -3.42
C THR A 33 -3.42 -0.94 -3.16
N VAL A 34 -4.02 -0.44 -4.23
CA VAL A 34 -5.26 0.33 -4.20
C VAL A 34 -6.38 -0.52 -4.74
N THR A 35 -7.45 -0.69 -3.96
CA THR A 35 -8.64 -1.42 -4.40
C THR A 35 -9.76 -0.43 -4.68
N ASP A 36 -10.34 -0.47 -5.89
CA ASP A 36 -11.49 0.38 -6.23
C ASP A 36 -12.83 -0.25 -5.79
N VAL A 37 -13.96 0.48 -5.96
CA VAL A 37 -15.31 -0.01 -5.57
C VAL A 37 -15.70 -1.31 -6.27
N ASN A 38 -15.14 -1.55 -7.46
CA ASN A 38 -15.37 -2.74 -8.26
C ASN A 38 -14.46 -3.91 -7.81
N GLN A 39 -13.78 -3.76 -6.68
CA GLN A 39 -12.79 -4.68 -6.12
C GLN A 39 -11.61 -4.92 -7.06
N CYS A 40 -11.35 -4.01 -8.00
CA CYS A 40 -10.15 -4.10 -8.82
C CYS A 40 -8.95 -3.53 -8.06
N GLN A 41 -7.92 -4.36 -7.93
CA GLN A 41 -6.67 -4.04 -7.28
C GLN A 41 -5.64 -3.52 -8.28
N ARG A 42 -5.08 -2.36 -7.95
CA ARG A 42 -4.04 -1.66 -8.71
C ARG A 42 -2.80 -1.58 -7.84
N LYS A 43 -1.66 -2.05 -8.35
CA LYS A 43 -0.37 -1.88 -7.66
C LYS A 43 0.12 -0.47 -7.91
N VAL A 44 0.50 0.26 -6.88
CA VAL A 44 0.86 1.69 -6.98
C VAL A 44 2.13 2.04 -6.21
N LEU A 45 2.73 3.14 -6.64
CA LEU A 45 3.85 3.83 -6.00
C LEU A 45 3.53 5.32 -5.95
N MET A 46 3.91 5.97 -4.86
CA MET A 46 3.70 7.39 -4.67
C MET A 46 4.93 8.16 -5.15
N SER A 47 4.75 9.19 -5.97
CA SER A 47 5.85 10.04 -6.43
C SER A 47 5.37 11.47 -6.67
N TYR A 48 6.09 12.44 -6.09
CA TYR A 48 5.74 13.86 -6.13
C TYR A 48 4.26 14.15 -5.77
N GLY A 49 3.72 13.44 -4.76
CA GLY A 49 2.33 13.60 -4.35
C GLY A 49 1.30 12.89 -5.26
N THR A 50 1.73 12.19 -6.30
CA THR A 50 0.84 11.48 -7.24
C THR A 50 1.04 9.97 -7.17
N LEU A 51 -0.07 9.24 -7.17
CA LEU A 51 -0.05 7.78 -7.27
C LEU A 51 0.13 7.36 -8.72
N ARG A 52 1.10 6.49 -8.97
CA ARG A 52 1.43 5.94 -10.28
C ARG A 52 1.42 4.43 -10.21
N LEU A 53 1.08 3.78 -11.31
CA LEU A 53 1.01 2.32 -11.36
C LEU A 53 2.41 1.70 -11.20
N ALA A 54 2.53 0.70 -10.33
CA ALA A 54 3.71 -0.16 -10.27
C ALA A 54 3.67 -1.30 -11.30
N SER A 55 2.46 -1.61 -11.79
CA SER A 55 2.19 -2.65 -12.80
C SER A 55 1.10 -2.19 -13.75
N CYS A 56 1.20 -2.58 -15.02
CA CYS A 56 0.19 -2.29 -16.05
C CYS A 56 -0.97 -3.31 -16.05
N VAL A 57 -0.98 -4.23 -15.09
CA VAL A 57 -2.06 -5.20 -14.89
C VAL A 57 -2.89 -4.76 -13.69
N ILE A 58 -4.18 -4.62 -13.91
CA ILE A 58 -5.20 -4.34 -12.90
C ILE A 58 -5.93 -5.66 -12.64
N LEU A 59 -5.85 -6.14 -11.40
CA LEU A 59 -6.44 -7.42 -11.01
C LEU A 59 -7.88 -7.17 -10.59
N CYS A 60 -8.86 -7.73 -11.29
CA CYS A 60 -10.26 -7.62 -10.90
C CYS A 60 -10.82 -9.04 -10.67
N PRO A 61 -11.88 -9.19 -9.84
CA PRO A 61 -12.44 -10.51 -9.53
C PRO A 61 -12.96 -11.26 -10.76
N LYS A 62 -13.49 -10.55 -11.78
CA LYS A 62 -14.05 -11.18 -12.99
C LYS A 62 -13.00 -11.46 -14.06
N TYR A 63 -12.19 -10.46 -14.40
CA TYR A 63 -11.16 -10.56 -15.42
C TYR A 63 -10.08 -9.49 -15.21
N ASN A 64 -8.83 -9.84 -15.49
CA ASN A 64 -7.73 -8.90 -15.36
C ASN A 64 -7.76 -7.87 -16.49
N LYS A 65 -7.72 -6.59 -16.12
CA LYS A 65 -7.65 -5.47 -17.05
C LYS A 65 -6.20 -5.08 -17.29
N THR A 66 -5.94 -4.53 -18.45
CA THR A 66 -4.66 -3.89 -18.75
C THR A 66 -4.85 -2.39 -18.65
N ALA A 67 -3.91 -1.70 -18.00
CA ALA A 67 -3.89 -0.25 -17.94
C ALA A 67 -3.87 0.33 -19.37
N PRO A 68 -4.44 1.53 -19.58
CA PRO A 68 -4.43 2.18 -20.88
C PRO A 68 -3.02 2.27 -21.49
N PHE A 69 -2.94 2.27 -22.81
CA PHE A 69 -1.67 2.41 -23.50
C PHE A 69 -0.98 3.73 -23.13
N ARG A 70 0.35 3.68 -22.94
CA ARG A 70 1.17 4.81 -22.46
C ARG A 70 0.84 5.35 -21.07
N THR A 71 0.01 4.68 -20.27
CA THR A 71 -0.10 5.06 -18.84
C THR A 71 1.26 5.01 -18.18
N GLN A 72 1.61 6.07 -17.45
CA GLN A 72 2.88 6.15 -16.73
C GLN A 72 2.92 5.12 -15.60
N CYS A 73 4.02 4.40 -15.52
CA CYS A 73 4.26 3.39 -14.51
C CYS A 73 5.65 3.56 -13.88
N LEU A 74 5.81 3.10 -12.65
CA LEU A 74 7.03 3.20 -11.88
C LEU A 74 7.51 1.80 -11.47
N LYS A 75 8.82 1.58 -11.46
CA LYS A 75 9.43 0.39 -10.86
C LYS A 75 10.44 0.78 -9.82
N VAL A 76 10.30 0.28 -8.60
CA VAL A 76 11.30 0.41 -7.55
C VAL A 76 12.65 -0.13 -8.05
N LEU A 77 13.71 0.67 -7.94
CA LEU A 77 15.07 0.16 -8.04
C LEU A 77 15.38 -0.51 -6.70
N GLU A 78 15.50 -1.83 -6.71
CA GLU A 78 16.01 -2.55 -5.55
C GLU A 78 17.49 -2.24 -5.40
N ASN A 79 17.82 -1.40 -4.41
CA ASN A 79 19.15 -1.40 -3.84
C ASN A 79 19.14 -2.53 -2.81
N SER A 80 19.80 -3.64 -3.14
CA SER A 80 19.84 -4.88 -2.35
C SER A 80 20.52 -4.76 -0.97
N LEU A 81 20.84 -3.55 -0.50
CA LEU A 81 21.67 -3.30 0.69
C LEU A 81 21.11 -2.20 1.61
N GLN A 82 19.82 -2.22 1.93
CA GLN A 82 19.33 -1.34 2.99
C GLN A 82 18.27 -2.02 3.87
N GLU A 83 18.74 -2.99 4.63
CA GLU A 83 18.15 -3.36 5.90
C GLU A 83 18.33 -2.21 6.90
N ARG A 84 17.22 -1.80 7.54
CA ARG A 84 17.10 -1.00 8.76
C ARG A 84 17.06 0.54 8.66
N LYS A 85 15.95 1.01 9.26
CA LYS A 85 15.66 2.28 9.95
C LYS A 85 15.59 3.54 9.06
N ASP A 86 14.39 4.12 9.01
CA ASP A 86 14.10 5.43 8.41
C ASP A 86 14.35 5.53 6.88
N THR A 87 13.69 4.66 6.12
CA THR A 87 14.01 4.38 4.71
C THR A 87 14.10 5.65 3.84
N PRO A 88 15.26 5.98 3.27
CA PRO A 88 15.39 7.09 2.32
C PRO A 88 14.49 6.86 1.10
N PRO A 89 14.06 7.92 0.38
CA PRO A 89 13.11 7.78 -0.72
C PRO A 89 13.66 6.79 -1.73
N THR A 90 12.96 5.67 -1.86
CA THR A 90 13.24 4.65 -2.86
C THR A 90 13.32 5.34 -4.21
N ARG A 91 14.37 5.07 -4.99
CA ARG A 91 14.40 5.54 -6.37
C ARG A 91 13.53 4.60 -7.21
N CYS A 92 12.72 5.17 -8.08
CA CYS A 92 11.93 4.42 -9.06
C CYS A 92 12.37 4.76 -10.47
N ARG A 93 12.41 3.77 -11.36
CA ARG A 93 12.52 3.98 -12.80
C ARG A 93 11.16 4.38 -13.34
N VAL A 94 11.18 5.36 -14.22
CA VAL A 94 9.99 5.82 -14.92
C VAL A 94 9.82 5.03 -16.20
N GLY A 95 8.59 4.61 -16.45
CA GLY A 95 8.22 3.86 -17.64
C GLY A 95 6.80 4.14 -18.08
N HIS A 96 6.39 3.41 -19.12
CA HIS A 96 5.06 3.46 -19.69
C HIS A 96 4.51 2.06 -19.91
N CYS A 97 3.19 1.95 -19.87
CA CYS A 97 2.49 0.71 -20.15
C CYS A 97 2.45 0.41 -21.65
N VAL A 98 3.04 -0.73 -22.01
CA VAL A 98 2.96 -1.34 -23.34
C VAL A 98 2.41 -2.74 -23.16
N GLY A 99 1.12 -2.91 -23.47
CA GLY A 99 0.36 -4.09 -23.05
C GLY A 99 0.42 -4.28 -21.54
N ARG A 100 0.68 -5.50 -21.08
CA ARG A 100 0.73 -5.86 -19.65
C ARG A 100 2.04 -5.47 -18.96
N ARG A 101 3.01 -4.89 -19.68
CA ARG A 101 4.36 -4.62 -19.15
C ARG A 101 4.58 -3.14 -18.94
N CYS A 102 5.20 -2.82 -17.82
CA CYS A 102 5.78 -1.50 -17.56
C CYS A 102 7.19 -1.46 -18.19
N VAL A 103 7.32 -0.77 -19.31
CA VAL A 103 8.58 -0.59 -20.04
C VAL A 103 9.26 0.67 -19.52
N THR A 104 10.38 0.50 -18.83
CA THR A 104 11.12 1.60 -18.17
C THR A 104 12.28 2.07 -19.03
N GLY A 105 12.54 3.38 -19.03
CA GLY A 105 13.74 3.97 -19.63
C GLY A 105 14.89 4.14 -18.62
N TYR A 106 15.77 5.10 -18.91
CA TYR A 106 16.90 5.50 -18.04
C TYR A 106 16.49 6.50 -16.95
N ALA A 107 15.34 7.15 -17.10
CA ALA A 107 14.85 8.16 -16.15
C ALA A 107 14.53 7.52 -14.79
N THR A 108 15.00 8.16 -13.72
CA THR A 108 14.68 7.79 -12.33
C THR A 108 14.10 8.97 -11.58
N GLN A 109 13.23 8.69 -10.62
CA GLN A 109 12.62 9.69 -9.75
C GLN A 109 12.49 9.18 -8.32
N ARG A 110 12.28 10.10 -7.38
CA ARG A 110 11.99 9.75 -5.99
C ARG A 110 10.59 9.15 -5.91
N CYS A 111 10.44 8.05 -5.20
CA CYS A 111 9.17 7.43 -4.94
C CYS A 111 9.14 6.84 -3.52
N SER A 112 7.93 6.54 -3.05
CA SER A 112 7.70 5.81 -1.82
C SER A 112 6.61 4.77 -2.04
N VAL A 113 6.61 3.76 -1.18
CA VAL A 113 5.57 2.74 -1.15
C VAL A 113 4.44 3.27 -0.25
N PRO A 114 3.26 3.60 -0.79
CA PRO A 114 2.13 4.00 0.04
C PRO A 114 1.59 2.78 0.81
N GLN A 115 0.84 3.03 1.87
CA GLN A 115 0.05 1.98 2.51
C GLN A 115 -1.06 1.51 1.56
N ASP A 116 -1.53 0.27 1.76
CA ASP A 116 -2.69 -0.23 1.02
C ASP A 116 -3.94 0.51 1.47
N PHE A 117 -4.79 0.91 0.53
CA PHE A 117 -6.05 1.57 0.85
C PHE A 117 -7.10 1.28 -0.21
N ASN A 118 -8.36 1.52 0.14
CA ASN A 118 -9.47 1.39 -0.79
C ASN A 118 -9.85 2.78 -1.31
N ASP A 119 -9.93 2.93 -2.62
CA ASP A 119 -10.38 4.15 -3.27
C ASP A 119 -11.84 3.98 -3.69
N PHE A 120 -12.74 4.51 -2.86
CA PHE A 120 -14.18 4.46 -3.11
C PHE A 120 -14.72 5.68 -3.88
N ARG A 121 -13.83 6.53 -4.42
CA ARG A 121 -14.23 7.64 -5.29
C ARG A 121 -14.28 7.13 -6.74
N GLU A 122 -15.49 7.02 -7.27
CA GLU A 122 -15.76 6.79 -8.70
C GLU A 122 -15.74 8.11 -9.48
#